data_AF-A0A7Y8I447-F1
#
_entry.id   AF-A0A7Y8I447-F1
#
_cell.length_a   1.000
_cell.length_b   1.000
_cell.length_c   1.000
_cell.angle_alpha   90.00
_cell.angle_beta   90.00
_cell.angle_gamma   90.00
#
_symmetry.space_group_name_H-M   'P 1'
#
loop_
_entity.id
_entity.type
_entity.pdbx_description
1 polymer ?
#
loop_
_entity_poly.entity_id
_entity_poly.type
_entity_poly.pdbx_seq_one_letter_code
_entity_poly.pdbx_strand_id
1 'polypeptide(L)'
;MASATLLAQTLPVTSFEDDSQMAILRTRNTRIQVAETGVTDGARALRIDFDPVAWPSLWFSPPAPYDLREWGEIALDVTNPMDEPLLFRLRVDDDPRADGSRYCRTGGATIQPGETRTFSFPLQSAGSAQLGMKGLPAWTGTTSLGSSGWWTLDLSHIVAFQIFMASPQGVKTLLVDNVRFRPAPPLDGITDEFGQYSRQEWPGKVHALEELLERRESERAELDGFAPPAHLDRFGGWLDGPRLDATGFFRAEKHDGKWWLVTPDGTLFFSVGPDSLTMGNHTFITGREHMFSWLPAQDDPLRAYVQRITGAVEGPIREGLAVNFHGINIERKYGAQPFEAWAGTWFQRLRAWGFNTIGNWSDARLFRREMPYVIAGGISGTHNRLTTNVPSAGSAIHDPFDPRFAVNVRNSLRSQAAAAAGDPYCLGWFVDN
;
A
#
# COMPACT_ATOMS: atom_id res chain seq x y z
N MET A 1 -16.78 11.79 -20.28
CA MET A 1 -16.82 11.54 -21.74
C MET A 1 -15.47 11.13 -22.31
N ALA A 2 -14.33 11.80 -22.00
CA ALA A 2 -13.01 11.41 -22.51
C ALA A 2 -12.56 9.95 -22.19
N SER A 3 -12.93 9.43 -21.02
CA SER A 3 -12.60 8.05 -20.60
C SER A 3 -13.25 6.96 -21.48
N ALA A 4 -14.50 7.17 -21.91
CA ALA A 4 -15.20 6.22 -22.79
C ALA A 4 -14.65 6.24 -24.22
N THR A 5 -14.17 7.39 -24.70
CA THR A 5 -13.55 7.54 -26.03
C THR A 5 -12.15 6.89 -26.10
N LEU A 6 -11.40 6.86 -24.99
CA LEU A 6 -10.13 6.13 -24.89
C LEU A 6 -10.32 4.62 -24.76
N LEU A 7 -11.35 4.16 -24.04
CA LEU A 7 -11.70 2.72 -23.97
C LEU A 7 -12.07 2.14 -25.34
N ALA A 8 -12.47 2.97 -26.31
CA ALA A 8 -12.75 2.56 -27.69
C ALA A 8 -11.48 2.33 -28.54
N GLN A 9 -10.30 2.72 -28.05
CA GLN A 9 -9.02 2.40 -28.68
C GLN A 9 -8.48 1.13 -28.03
N THR A 10 -8.90 -0.04 -28.50
CA THR A 10 -8.25 -1.30 -28.15
C THR A 10 -7.74 -1.97 -29.41
N LEU A 11 -6.65 -2.73 -29.29
CA LEU A 11 -6.18 -3.61 -30.35
C LEU A 11 -6.43 -5.05 -29.92
N PRO A 12 -7.45 -5.72 -30.50
CA PRO A 12 -7.70 -7.13 -30.22
C PRO A 12 -6.49 -7.99 -30.57
N VAL A 13 -6.14 -8.90 -29.67
CA VAL A 13 -5.16 -9.97 -29.92
C VAL A 13 -5.90 -11.23 -30.34
N THR A 14 -6.89 -11.65 -29.56
CA THR A 14 -7.77 -12.79 -29.87
C THR A 14 -8.97 -12.81 -28.93
N SER A 15 -10.13 -13.22 -29.47
CA SER A 15 -11.32 -13.64 -28.71
C SER A 15 -11.69 -15.09 -29.04
N PHE A 16 -10.74 -15.86 -29.60
CA PHE A 16 -10.87 -17.30 -29.88
C PHE A 16 -12.04 -17.72 -30.79
N GLU A 17 -12.57 -16.79 -31.59
CA GLU A 17 -13.76 -17.01 -32.44
C GLU A 17 -13.51 -17.95 -33.62
N ASP A 18 -12.25 -18.10 -34.05
CA ASP A 18 -11.85 -19.02 -35.12
C ASP A 18 -10.42 -19.55 -34.93
N ASP A 19 -10.08 -20.64 -35.64
CA ASP A 19 -8.81 -21.36 -35.51
C ASP A 19 -7.59 -20.51 -35.88
N SER A 20 -7.75 -19.50 -36.74
CA SER A 20 -6.62 -18.64 -37.13
C SER A 20 -6.16 -17.76 -35.97
N GLN A 21 -7.08 -17.37 -35.08
CA GLN A 21 -6.75 -16.59 -33.88
C GLN A 21 -5.99 -17.42 -32.84
N MET A 22 -6.12 -18.74 -32.87
CA MET A 22 -5.36 -19.66 -32.01
C MET A 22 -3.97 -19.98 -32.56
N ALA A 23 -3.63 -19.55 -33.78
CA ALA A 23 -2.34 -19.87 -34.41
C ALA A 23 -1.12 -19.30 -33.67
N ILE A 24 -1.32 -18.28 -32.83
CA ILE A 24 -0.28 -17.68 -31.98
C ILE A 24 -0.04 -18.47 -30.68
N LEU A 25 -0.90 -19.44 -30.36
CA LEU A 25 -0.84 -20.14 -29.08
C LEU A 25 0.21 -21.25 -29.09
N ARG A 26 1.00 -21.35 -28.01
CA ARG A 26 1.92 -22.48 -27.78
C ARG A 26 1.72 -23.01 -26.35
N THR A 27 1.52 -24.31 -26.22
CA THR A 27 1.32 -24.96 -24.92
C THR A 27 2.61 -25.55 -24.39
N ARG A 28 2.76 -25.53 -23.07
CA ARG A 28 3.81 -26.25 -22.35
C ARG A 28 3.24 -26.77 -21.04
N ASN A 29 3.06 -28.09 -20.94
CA ASN A 29 2.39 -28.74 -19.82
C ASN A 29 0.99 -28.14 -19.55
N THR A 30 0.31 -27.81 -20.63
CA THR A 30 -1.04 -27.26 -20.64
C THR A 30 -1.84 -27.91 -21.77
N ARG A 31 -3.14 -28.10 -21.55
CA ARG A 31 -4.09 -28.48 -22.61
C ARG A 31 -5.04 -27.31 -22.83
N ILE A 32 -5.40 -27.06 -24.09
CA ILE A 32 -6.34 -26.00 -24.46
C ILE A 32 -7.53 -26.57 -25.22
N GLN A 33 -8.70 -25.99 -25.01
CA GLN A 33 -9.93 -26.34 -25.71
C GLN A 33 -10.82 -25.10 -25.85
N VAL A 34 -11.54 -24.98 -26.95
CA VAL A 34 -12.62 -23.98 -27.08
C VAL A 34 -13.76 -24.35 -26.12
N ALA A 35 -14.29 -23.35 -25.41
CA ALA A 35 -15.42 -23.49 -24.50
C ALA A 35 -16.53 -22.49 -24.85
N GLU A 36 -17.78 -22.89 -24.62
CA GLU A 36 -18.97 -22.04 -24.76
C GLU A 36 -19.36 -21.37 -23.42
N THR A 37 -18.60 -21.63 -22.37
CA THR A 37 -18.76 -21.03 -21.04
C THR A 37 -17.63 -20.05 -20.79
N GLY A 38 -17.87 -19.02 -19.98
CA GLY A 38 -16.85 -18.00 -19.65
C GLY A 38 -16.57 -17.01 -20.79
N VAL A 39 -17.46 -16.96 -21.79
CA VAL A 39 -17.43 -16.03 -22.91
C VAL A 39 -17.77 -14.62 -22.44
N THR A 40 -16.93 -13.65 -22.78
CA THR A 40 -17.11 -12.22 -22.52
C THR A 40 -17.09 -11.39 -23.80
N ASP A 41 -16.62 -11.94 -24.92
CA ASP A 41 -16.69 -11.37 -26.26
C ASP A 41 -17.04 -12.47 -27.28
N GLY A 42 -17.94 -12.18 -28.23
CA GLY A 42 -18.32 -13.16 -29.25
C GLY A 42 -19.10 -14.37 -28.71
N ALA A 43 -18.67 -15.58 -29.08
CA ALA A 43 -19.35 -16.85 -28.79
C ALA A 43 -18.42 -17.92 -28.19
N ARG A 44 -17.10 -17.68 -28.11
CA ARG A 44 -16.10 -18.67 -27.69
C ARG A 44 -15.17 -18.10 -26.64
N ALA A 45 -14.75 -18.95 -25.72
CA ALA A 45 -13.64 -18.68 -24.80
C ALA A 45 -12.61 -19.80 -24.90
N LEU A 46 -11.40 -19.57 -24.39
CA LEU A 46 -10.35 -20.57 -24.32
C LEU A 46 -10.29 -21.19 -22.92
N ARG A 47 -10.61 -22.48 -22.81
CA ARG A 47 -10.28 -23.30 -21.65
C ARG A 47 -8.80 -23.65 -21.65
N ILE A 48 -8.13 -23.45 -20.51
CA ILE A 48 -6.74 -23.82 -20.27
C ILE A 48 -6.68 -24.72 -19.04
N ASP A 49 -6.22 -25.96 -19.22
CA ASP A 49 -5.93 -26.90 -18.15
C ASP A 49 -4.42 -26.94 -17.89
N PHE A 50 -3.99 -26.52 -16.71
CA PHE A 50 -2.60 -26.48 -16.26
C PHE A 50 -2.24 -27.77 -15.52
N ASP A 51 -1.23 -28.51 -16.01
CA ASP A 51 -0.76 -29.73 -15.35
C ASP A 51 0.03 -29.42 -14.05
N PRO A 52 0.05 -30.32 -13.05
CA PRO A 52 0.70 -30.11 -11.74
C PRO A 52 2.24 -30.23 -11.82
N VAL A 53 2.88 -29.32 -12.56
CA VAL A 53 4.33 -29.22 -12.72
C VAL A 53 4.82 -27.82 -12.33
N ALA A 54 6.13 -27.59 -12.30
CA ALA A 54 6.68 -26.33 -11.78
C ALA A 54 6.14 -25.07 -12.49
N TRP A 55 6.04 -25.10 -13.82
CA TRP A 55 5.69 -23.94 -14.66
C TRP A 55 4.83 -24.31 -15.89
N PRO A 56 3.61 -24.86 -15.72
CA PRO A 56 2.68 -25.04 -16.83
C PRO A 56 2.30 -23.67 -17.40
N SER A 57 2.36 -23.51 -18.72
CA SER A 57 2.17 -22.22 -19.39
C SER A 57 1.44 -22.33 -20.72
N LEU A 58 0.64 -21.32 -21.02
CA LEU A 58 0.13 -21.01 -22.35
C LEU A 58 0.80 -19.73 -22.83
N TRP A 59 1.45 -19.79 -23.98
CA TRP A 59 2.14 -18.67 -24.60
C TRP A 59 1.33 -18.11 -25.76
N PHE A 60 1.36 -16.79 -25.89
CA PHE A 60 0.90 -16.01 -27.03
C PHE A 60 2.14 -15.52 -27.76
N SER A 61 2.51 -16.23 -28.84
CA SER A 61 3.73 -16.04 -29.61
C SER A 61 3.37 -15.63 -31.04
N PRO A 62 3.35 -14.32 -31.36
CA PRO A 62 3.08 -13.86 -32.71
C PRO A 62 4.18 -14.32 -33.70
N PRO A 63 3.88 -14.39 -35.01
CA PRO A 63 4.87 -14.77 -36.02
C PRO A 63 6.00 -13.73 -36.18
N ALA A 64 5.77 -12.48 -35.76
CA ALA A 64 6.75 -11.40 -35.68
C ALA A 64 6.55 -10.64 -34.36
N PRO A 65 7.62 -10.06 -33.77
CA PRO A 65 7.51 -9.29 -32.53
C PRO A 65 6.50 -8.14 -32.66
N TYR A 66 5.72 -7.90 -31.61
CA TYR A 66 4.84 -6.74 -31.53
C TYR A 66 5.64 -5.46 -31.21
N ASP A 67 5.26 -4.36 -31.86
CA ASP A 67 5.60 -3.01 -31.41
C ASP A 67 4.44 -2.46 -30.57
N LEU A 68 4.65 -2.41 -29.26
CA LEU A 68 3.65 -2.02 -28.27
C LEU A 68 3.93 -0.65 -27.64
N ARG A 69 4.77 0.19 -28.26
CA ARG A 69 5.13 1.50 -27.71
C ARG A 69 3.93 2.43 -27.47
N GLU A 70 2.88 2.31 -28.28
CA GLU A 70 1.65 3.11 -28.17
C GLU A 70 0.65 2.57 -27.12
N TRP A 71 0.88 1.37 -26.59
CA TRP A 71 -0.06 0.71 -25.69
C TRP A 71 0.43 0.77 -24.23
N GLY A 72 -0.53 0.83 -23.30
CA GLY A 72 -0.24 0.95 -21.88
C GLY A 72 -0.34 -0.36 -21.11
N GLU A 73 -1.19 -1.29 -21.56
CA GLU A 73 -1.43 -2.57 -20.89
C GLU A 73 -1.90 -3.68 -21.84
N ILE A 74 -1.67 -4.92 -21.43
CA ILE A 74 -2.38 -6.11 -21.95
C ILE A 74 -3.57 -6.36 -21.03
N ALA A 75 -4.76 -6.52 -21.58
CA ALA A 75 -5.95 -6.89 -20.83
C ALA A 75 -6.51 -8.24 -21.32
N LEU A 76 -7.07 -9.01 -20.39
CA LEU A 76 -7.70 -10.29 -20.65
C LEU A 76 -8.84 -10.49 -19.66
N ASP A 77 -9.92 -11.11 -20.12
CA ASP A 77 -11.02 -11.50 -19.27
C ASP A 77 -10.79 -12.94 -18.82
N VAL A 78 -10.83 -13.19 -17.52
CA VAL A 78 -10.52 -14.49 -16.92
C VAL A 78 -11.70 -14.94 -16.10
N THR A 79 -12.11 -16.19 -16.29
CA THR A 79 -13.11 -16.87 -15.45
C THR A 79 -12.46 -18.04 -14.73
N ASN A 80 -12.75 -18.17 -13.43
CA ASN A 80 -12.39 -19.33 -12.63
C ASN A 80 -13.57 -20.31 -12.56
N PRO A 81 -13.56 -21.42 -13.31
CA PRO A 81 -14.63 -22.40 -13.26
C PRO A 81 -14.53 -23.35 -12.06
N MET A 82 -13.49 -23.24 -11.23
CA MET A 82 -13.25 -24.13 -10.09
C MET A 82 -13.95 -23.63 -8.82
N ASP A 83 -14.03 -24.51 -7.82
CA ASP A 83 -14.58 -24.26 -6.49
C ASP A 83 -13.52 -23.76 -5.48
N GLU A 84 -12.30 -23.48 -5.94
CA GLU A 84 -11.19 -22.94 -5.14
C GLU A 84 -10.58 -21.68 -5.77
N PRO A 85 -9.98 -20.77 -4.97
CA PRO A 85 -9.27 -19.62 -5.50
C PRO A 85 -8.04 -20.03 -6.32
N LEU A 86 -7.81 -19.37 -7.46
CA LEU A 86 -6.68 -19.66 -8.33
C LEU A 86 -5.73 -18.46 -8.41
N LEU A 87 -4.45 -18.68 -8.07
CA LEU A 87 -3.37 -17.74 -8.34
C LEU A 87 -2.76 -18.06 -9.70
N PHE A 88 -2.91 -17.13 -10.64
CA PHE A 88 -2.27 -17.21 -11.96
C PHE A 88 -1.35 -16.01 -12.18
N ARG A 89 -0.45 -16.16 -13.16
CA ARG A 89 0.54 -15.14 -13.51
C ARG A 89 0.52 -14.86 -14.99
N LEU A 90 0.86 -13.62 -15.33
CA LEU A 90 1.16 -13.19 -16.70
C LEU A 90 2.61 -12.72 -16.75
N ARG A 91 3.37 -13.21 -17.73
CA ARG A 91 4.73 -12.71 -18.02
C ARG A 91 4.81 -12.21 -19.46
N VAL A 92 5.44 -11.06 -19.65
CA VAL A 92 5.71 -10.45 -20.97
C VAL A 92 7.20 -10.51 -21.24
N ASP A 93 7.59 -10.99 -22.42
CA ASP A 93 8.96 -11.20 -22.85
C ASP A 93 9.29 -10.27 -24.04
N ASP A 94 10.36 -9.48 -23.93
CA ASP A 94 10.84 -8.55 -24.98
C ASP A 94 11.99 -9.11 -25.84
N ASP A 95 12.48 -10.31 -25.51
CA ASP A 95 13.54 -10.97 -26.25
C ASP A 95 13.43 -12.49 -26.06
N PRO A 96 13.76 -13.31 -27.07
CA PRO A 96 13.75 -14.78 -26.92
C PRO A 96 14.68 -15.30 -25.82
N ARG A 97 15.62 -14.49 -25.33
CA ARG A 97 16.52 -14.79 -24.20
C ARG A 97 15.85 -14.64 -22.83
N ALA A 98 14.58 -14.27 -22.76
CA ALA A 98 13.84 -14.11 -21.50
C ALA A 98 13.96 -15.35 -20.58
N ASP A 99 14.45 -15.11 -19.36
CA ASP A 99 14.80 -16.16 -18.40
C ASP A 99 13.95 -16.12 -17.13
N GLY A 100 12.93 -15.27 -17.08
CA GLY A 100 12.11 -15.02 -15.89
C GLY A 100 12.65 -13.93 -14.97
N SER A 101 13.79 -13.31 -15.29
CA SER A 101 14.35 -12.15 -14.59
C SER A 101 14.80 -11.03 -15.52
N ARG A 102 15.51 -11.38 -16.60
CA ARG A 102 15.92 -10.47 -17.68
C ARG A 102 15.00 -10.63 -18.87
N TYR A 103 14.93 -9.59 -19.69
CA TYR A 103 14.12 -9.53 -20.91
C TYR A 103 12.62 -9.78 -20.69
N CYS A 104 12.15 -9.64 -19.45
CA CYS A 104 10.76 -9.93 -19.11
C CYS A 104 10.32 -9.24 -17.82
N ARG A 105 9.00 -9.15 -17.66
CA ARG A 105 8.35 -8.74 -16.41
C ARG A 105 7.16 -9.65 -16.12
N THR A 106 6.89 -9.87 -14.84
CA THR A 106 5.84 -10.80 -14.38
C THR A 106 4.89 -10.12 -13.42
N GLY A 107 3.59 -10.38 -13.56
CA GLY A 107 2.52 -9.97 -12.67
C GLY A 107 1.64 -11.17 -12.34
N GLY A 108 0.76 -11.03 -11.37
CA GLY A 108 -0.19 -12.09 -11.00
C GLY A 108 -1.24 -11.60 -10.03
N ALA A 109 -2.35 -12.33 -9.99
CA ALA A 109 -3.45 -12.07 -9.07
C ALA A 109 -4.19 -13.38 -8.77
N THR A 110 -4.96 -13.35 -7.68
CA THR A 110 -5.88 -14.42 -7.33
C THR A 110 -7.27 -14.10 -7.88
N ILE A 111 -7.92 -15.08 -8.52
CA ILE A 111 -9.32 -15.03 -8.93
C ILE A 111 -10.15 -15.98 -8.07
N GLN A 112 -11.29 -15.53 -7.56
CA GLN A 112 -12.14 -16.30 -6.65
C GLN A 112 -12.95 -17.39 -7.39
N PRO A 113 -13.45 -18.43 -6.70
CA PRO A 113 -14.32 -19.44 -7.31
C PRO A 113 -15.51 -18.84 -8.05
N GLY A 114 -15.78 -19.32 -9.27
CA GLY A 114 -16.92 -18.89 -10.10
C GLY A 114 -16.86 -17.44 -10.59
N GLU A 115 -15.80 -16.71 -10.29
CA GLU A 115 -15.64 -15.32 -10.66
C GLU A 115 -15.23 -15.16 -12.13
N THR A 116 -15.81 -14.18 -12.81
CA THR A 116 -15.33 -13.62 -14.08
C THR A 116 -14.86 -12.19 -13.86
N ARG A 117 -13.65 -11.86 -14.29
CA ARG A 117 -13.08 -10.52 -14.12
C ARG A 117 -12.08 -10.18 -15.22
N THR A 118 -12.04 -8.91 -15.62
CA THR A 118 -10.96 -8.37 -16.45
C THR A 118 -9.71 -8.11 -15.63
N PHE A 119 -8.59 -8.66 -16.06
CA PHE A 119 -7.27 -8.39 -15.52
C PHE A 119 -6.43 -7.59 -16.51
N SER A 120 -5.52 -6.76 -16.01
CA SER A 120 -4.56 -6.08 -16.88
C SER A 120 -3.12 -6.14 -16.38
N PHE A 121 -2.19 -6.27 -17.33
CA PHE A 121 -0.76 -6.22 -17.12
C PHE A 121 -0.22 -4.89 -17.69
N PRO A 122 0.29 -3.97 -16.83
CA PRO A 122 0.89 -2.73 -17.31
C PRO A 122 2.18 -2.97 -18.11
N LEU A 123 2.24 -2.44 -19.34
CA LEU A 123 3.37 -2.52 -20.26
C LEU A 123 4.38 -1.39 -20.06
N GLN A 124 3.91 -0.15 -19.85
CA GLN A 124 4.81 1.00 -19.78
C GLN A 124 5.55 1.11 -18.43
N SER A 125 6.88 1.20 -18.52
CA SER A 125 7.80 1.37 -17.39
C SER A 125 8.01 2.82 -16.94
N ALA A 126 7.38 3.80 -17.60
CA ALA A 126 7.08 5.09 -16.96
C ALA A 126 6.10 4.93 -15.77
N GLY A 127 5.67 3.68 -15.51
CA GLY A 127 5.82 2.98 -14.25
C GLY A 127 5.82 3.87 -13.02
N SER A 128 4.72 3.77 -12.26
CA SER A 128 4.47 4.32 -10.92
C SER A 128 5.65 5.00 -10.21
N ALA A 129 6.80 4.33 -10.08
CA ALA A 129 8.04 4.88 -9.53
C ALA A 129 8.48 6.23 -10.13
N GLN A 130 8.40 6.44 -11.45
CA GLN A 130 8.75 7.74 -12.09
C GLN A 130 7.75 8.86 -11.77
N LEU A 131 6.57 8.50 -11.28
CA LEU A 131 5.56 9.42 -10.78
C LEU A 131 5.56 9.48 -9.24
N GLY A 132 6.54 8.86 -8.57
CA GLY A 132 6.61 8.80 -7.11
C GLY A 132 5.48 7.98 -6.49
N MET A 133 4.95 6.98 -7.20
CA MET A 133 3.88 6.09 -6.76
C MET A 133 4.38 4.65 -6.69
N LYS A 134 3.83 3.83 -5.79
CA LYS A 134 4.16 2.39 -5.74
C LYS A 134 3.42 1.60 -6.83
N GLY A 135 2.17 1.97 -7.11
CA GLY A 135 1.36 1.41 -8.18
C GLY A 135 0.55 2.51 -8.89
N LEU A 136 0.17 2.26 -10.13
CA LEU A 136 -0.77 3.11 -10.88
C LEU A 136 -2.19 2.55 -10.76
N PRO A 137 -3.22 3.41 -10.85
CA PRO A 137 -4.60 2.93 -10.90
C PRO A 137 -4.82 2.06 -12.15
N ALA A 138 -5.74 1.10 -12.03
CA ALA A 138 -6.26 0.35 -13.17
C ALA A 138 -7.49 1.07 -13.77
N TRP A 139 -7.95 0.61 -14.92
CA TRP A 139 -9.28 0.98 -15.41
C TRP A 139 -10.36 0.50 -14.43
N THR A 140 -11.44 1.27 -14.28
CA THR A 140 -12.59 0.86 -13.45
C THR A 140 -13.10 -0.52 -13.89
N GLY A 141 -13.33 -1.42 -12.92
CA GLY A 141 -13.74 -2.81 -13.19
C GLY A 141 -12.61 -3.75 -13.60
N THR A 142 -11.37 -3.26 -13.72
CA THR A 142 -10.18 -4.09 -14.01
C THR A 142 -9.35 -4.29 -12.75
N THR A 143 -8.80 -5.49 -12.56
CA THR A 143 -7.76 -5.76 -11.55
C THR A 143 -6.38 -5.79 -12.20
N SER A 144 -5.48 -4.93 -11.73
CA SER A 144 -4.10 -4.97 -12.22
C SER A 144 -3.38 -6.21 -11.67
N LEU A 145 -2.68 -6.93 -12.56
CA LEU A 145 -1.74 -8.00 -12.22
C LEU A 145 -0.42 -7.44 -11.66
N GLY A 146 -0.21 -6.12 -11.76
CA GLY A 146 1.10 -5.50 -11.57
C GLY A 146 2.10 -5.91 -12.66
N SER A 147 3.30 -5.35 -12.56
CA SER A 147 4.42 -5.66 -13.45
C SER A 147 5.70 -5.63 -12.61
N SER A 148 6.02 -6.77 -11.99
CA SER A 148 7.18 -6.92 -11.10
C SER A 148 8.44 -7.31 -11.87
N GLY A 149 9.60 -7.09 -11.24
CA GLY A 149 10.92 -7.27 -11.84
C GLY A 149 11.64 -5.95 -12.05
N TRP A 150 12.97 -6.02 -12.18
CA TRP A 150 13.86 -4.87 -12.34
C TRP A 150 14.14 -4.52 -13.81
N TRP A 151 13.79 -5.41 -14.74
CA TRP A 151 14.02 -5.20 -16.17
C TRP A 151 13.07 -4.15 -16.74
N THR A 152 13.60 -3.26 -17.58
CA THR A 152 12.82 -2.31 -18.37
C THR A 152 12.51 -2.96 -19.71
N LEU A 153 11.23 -3.25 -19.99
CA LEU A 153 10.83 -3.86 -21.26
C LEU A 153 11.16 -2.96 -22.46
N ASP A 154 11.73 -3.54 -23.51
CA ASP A 154 11.75 -2.95 -24.85
C ASP A 154 10.40 -3.19 -25.54
N LEU A 155 9.51 -2.20 -25.42
CA LEU A 155 8.18 -2.29 -26.00
C LEU A 155 8.17 -2.30 -27.53
N SER A 156 9.29 -2.00 -28.21
CA SER A 156 9.35 -2.09 -29.67
C SER A 156 9.53 -3.53 -30.18
N HIS A 157 9.78 -4.49 -29.28
CA HIS A 157 10.16 -5.85 -29.64
C HIS A 157 9.54 -6.90 -28.69
N ILE A 158 8.23 -6.88 -28.48
CA ILE A 158 7.58 -7.88 -27.62
C ILE A 158 7.40 -9.19 -28.38
N VAL A 159 8.13 -10.23 -27.97
CA VAL A 159 8.18 -11.52 -28.68
C VAL A 159 7.12 -12.51 -28.21
N ALA A 160 6.67 -12.38 -26.97
CA ALA A 160 5.58 -13.18 -26.43
C ALA A 160 5.03 -12.62 -25.12
N PHE A 161 3.84 -13.07 -24.74
CA PHE A 161 3.41 -13.10 -23.35
C PHE A 161 2.83 -14.47 -23.01
N GLN A 162 2.80 -14.83 -21.72
CA GLN A 162 2.31 -16.13 -21.29
C GLN A 162 1.47 -16.04 -20.02
N ILE A 163 0.47 -16.91 -19.94
CA ILE A 163 -0.31 -17.18 -18.74
C ILE A 163 0.22 -18.48 -18.13
N PHE A 164 0.55 -18.46 -16.84
CA PHE A 164 1.14 -19.62 -16.17
C PHE A 164 0.80 -19.69 -14.69
N MET A 165 1.04 -20.85 -14.09
CA MET A 165 0.93 -21.08 -12.64
C MET A 165 2.26 -21.57 -12.07
N ALA A 166 2.50 -21.25 -10.79
CA ALA A 166 3.70 -21.68 -10.08
C ALA A 166 3.40 -22.95 -9.26
N SER A 167 3.82 -24.12 -9.75
CA SER A 167 3.65 -25.41 -9.06
C SER A 167 2.22 -25.67 -8.53
N PRO A 168 1.17 -25.61 -9.38
CA PRO A 168 -0.20 -25.84 -8.93
C PRO A 168 -0.37 -27.24 -8.33
N GLN A 169 -1.21 -27.34 -7.29
CA GLN A 169 -1.57 -28.61 -6.67
C GLN A 169 -2.72 -29.26 -7.44
N GLY A 170 -2.42 -30.33 -8.17
CA GLY A 170 -3.37 -30.94 -9.10
C GLY A 170 -3.57 -30.13 -10.38
N VAL A 171 -4.41 -30.64 -11.28
CA VAL A 171 -4.77 -29.91 -12.51
C VAL A 171 -5.65 -28.72 -12.15
N LYS A 172 -5.31 -27.53 -12.66
CA LYS A 172 -6.12 -26.31 -12.48
C LYS A 172 -6.65 -25.84 -13.83
N THR A 173 -7.84 -25.27 -13.84
CA THR A 173 -8.51 -24.79 -15.06
C THR A 173 -8.77 -23.30 -14.98
N LEU A 174 -8.46 -22.57 -16.05
CA LEU A 174 -8.97 -21.21 -16.29
C LEU A 174 -9.72 -21.16 -17.61
N LEU A 175 -10.69 -20.25 -17.70
CA LEU A 175 -11.25 -19.82 -18.99
C LEU A 175 -10.74 -18.40 -19.25
N VAL A 176 -10.25 -18.14 -20.45
CA VAL A 176 -9.72 -16.84 -20.87
C VAL A 176 -10.43 -16.39 -22.14
N ASP A 177 -10.76 -15.11 -22.21
CA ASP A 177 -11.39 -14.49 -23.37
C ASP A 177 -10.93 -13.03 -23.55
N ASN A 178 -11.24 -12.42 -24.70
CA ASN A 178 -11.11 -11.00 -24.98
C ASN A 178 -9.71 -10.44 -24.69
N VAL A 179 -8.67 -11.09 -25.22
CA VAL A 179 -7.28 -10.66 -25.04
C VAL A 179 -6.99 -9.47 -25.95
N ARG A 180 -6.54 -8.36 -25.38
CA ARG A 180 -6.40 -7.08 -26.10
C ARG A 180 -5.32 -6.19 -25.52
N PHE A 181 -4.74 -5.33 -26.37
CA PHE A 181 -3.93 -4.20 -25.89
C PHE A 181 -4.84 -2.98 -25.66
N ARG A 182 -4.56 -2.22 -24.60
CA ARG A 182 -5.28 -0.98 -24.25
C ARG A 182 -4.32 0.15 -23.86
N PRO A 183 -4.71 1.42 -24.03
CA PRO A 183 -3.99 2.56 -23.48
C PRO A 183 -3.90 2.46 -21.96
N ALA A 184 -2.90 3.12 -21.38
CA ALA A 184 -2.81 3.27 -19.94
C ALA A 184 -4.03 4.08 -19.44
N PRO A 185 -4.55 3.79 -18.24
CA PRO A 185 -5.55 4.65 -17.61
C PRO A 185 -5.03 6.09 -17.54
N PRO A 186 -5.82 7.11 -17.95
CA PRO A 186 -5.39 8.49 -17.83
C PRO A 186 -5.13 8.83 -16.36
N LEU A 187 -4.24 9.75 -16.04
CA LEU A 187 -3.97 10.12 -14.65
C LEU A 187 -4.63 11.43 -14.23
N ASP A 188 -5.27 12.14 -15.16
CA ASP A 188 -5.95 13.40 -14.85
C ASP A 188 -7.09 13.21 -13.85
N GLY A 189 -7.08 14.04 -12.81
CA GLY A 189 -8.11 14.11 -11.78
C GLY A 189 -8.38 12.77 -11.07
N ILE A 190 -7.37 11.90 -10.90
CA ILE A 190 -7.51 10.63 -10.17
C ILE A 190 -7.72 10.82 -8.65
N THR A 191 -7.46 12.01 -8.12
CA THR A 191 -7.66 12.34 -6.70
C THR A 191 -8.71 13.43 -6.56
N ASP A 192 -9.73 13.19 -5.73
CA ASP A 192 -10.80 14.17 -5.43
C ASP A 192 -10.38 15.21 -4.37
N GLU A 193 -11.27 16.16 -4.02
CA GLU A 193 -10.97 17.22 -3.05
C GLU A 193 -10.76 16.72 -1.61
N PHE A 194 -11.11 15.46 -1.31
CA PHE A 194 -10.88 14.81 -0.02
C PHE A 194 -9.61 13.97 -0.02
N GLY A 195 -8.86 13.93 -1.14
CA GLY A 195 -7.66 13.10 -1.28
C GLY A 195 -7.97 11.64 -1.57
N GLN A 196 -9.20 11.29 -1.97
CA GLN A 196 -9.62 9.93 -2.28
C GLN A 196 -9.49 9.64 -3.78
N TYR A 197 -9.40 8.36 -4.14
CA TYR A 197 -9.42 7.97 -5.56
C TYR A 197 -10.78 8.29 -6.20
N SER A 198 -10.78 9.12 -7.23
CA SER A 198 -11.99 9.72 -7.79
C SER A 198 -12.82 8.77 -8.66
N ARG A 199 -12.21 7.71 -9.21
CA ARG A 199 -12.82 6.89 -10.29
C ARG A 199 -13.40 5.56 -9.86
N GLN A 200 -13.48 5.31 -8.56
CA GLN A 200 -14.08 4.11 -8.01
C GLN A 200 -14.96 4.47 -6.83
N GLU A 201 -15.99 3.65 -6.63
CA GLU A 201 -16.87 3.69 -5.47
C GLU A 201 -16.57 2.53 -4.52
N TRP A 202 -16.67 2.78 -3.22
CA TRP A 202 -16.52 1.77 -2.17
C TRP A 202 -17.37 2.15 -0.95
N PRO A 203 -17.76 1.16 -0.12
CA PRO A 203 -18.47 1.44 1.13
C PRO A 203 -17.70 2.45 1.99
N GLY A 204 -18.33 3.59 2.29
CA GLY A 204 -17.75 4.64 3.11
C GLY A 204 -16.88 5.65 2.36
N LYS A 205 -16.87 5.69 1.02
CA LYS A 205 -16.34 6.87 0.29
C LYS A 205 -17.11 8.13 0.70
N VAL A 206 -16.42 9.26 0.80
CA VAL A 206 -17.02 10.55 1.17
C VAL A 206 -17.35 11.31 -0.11
N HIS A 207 -18.58 11.81 -0.26
CA HIS A 207 -18.98 12.61 -1.42
C HIS A 207 -19.19 14.08 -1.11
N ALA A 208 -19.41 14.42 0.17
CA ALA A 208 -19.70 15.77 0.60
C ALA A 208 -19.14 16.04 2.00
N LEU A 209 -18.94 17.33 2.33
CA LEU A 209 -18.46 17.74 3.64
C LEU A 209 -19.43 17.34 4.75
N GLU A 210 -20.72 17.40 4.48
CA GLU A 210 -21.81 17.03 5.40
C GLU A 210 -21.64 15.60 5.91
N GLU A 211 -21.23 14.66 5.04
CA GLU A 211 -20.96 13.27 5.46
C GLU A 211 -19.81 13.16 6.47
N LEU A 212 -18.76 13.99 6.33
CA LEU A 212 -17.65 14.00 7.30
C LEU A 212 -18.12 14.47 8.69
N LEU A 213 -19.03 15.44 8.71
CA LEU A 213 -19.62 15.98 9.92
C LEU A 213 -20.60 14.98 10.54
N GLU A 214 -21.50 14.39 9.76
CA GLU A 214 -22.42 13.35 10.22
C GLU A 214 -21.69 12.13 10.80
N ARG A 215 -20.64 11.65 10.13
CA ARG A 215 -19.82 10.55 10.64
C ARG A 215 -19.12 10.91 11.96
N ARG A 216 -18.65 12.15 12.09
CA ARG A 216 -18.06 12.63 13.36
C ARG A 216 -19.10 12.58 14.48
N GLU A 217 -20.31 13.06 14.24
CA GLU A 217 -21.37 13.11 15.25
C GLU A 217 -21.84 11.71 15.65
N SER A 218 -22.01 10.81 14.67
CA SER A 218 -22.34 9.39 14.92
C SER A 218 -21.26 8.70 15.75
N GLU A 219 -20.00 8.83 15.34
CA GLU A 219 -18.87 8.24 16.06
C GLU A 219 -18.73 8.82 17.46
N ARG A 220 -18.92 10.14 17.64
CA ARG A 220 -18.89 10.76 18.97
C ARG A 220 -19.96 10.16 19.87
N ALA A 221 -21.19 9.99 19.38
CA ALA A 221 -22.27 9.39 20.17
C ALA A 221 -21.95 7.95 20.60
N GLU A 222 -21.29 7.16 19.74
CA GLU A 222 -20.81 5.81 20.09
C GLU A 222 -19.69 5.85 21.14
N LEU A 223 -18.72 6.75 20.98
CA LEU A 223 -17.56 6.86 21.86
C LEU A 223 -17.91 7.45 23.24
N ASP A 224 -18.85 8.39 23.32
CA ASP A 224 -19.30 8.99 24.58
C ASP A 224 -19.99 7.95 25.50
N GLY A 225 -20.54 6.88 24.92
CA GLY A 225 -21.11 5.74 25.66
C GLY A 225 -20.10 4.70 26.12
N PHE A 226 -18.82 4.81 25.71
CA PHE A 226 -17.81 3.81 26.03
C PHE A 226 -17.19 4.04 27.41
N ALA A 227 -17.22 3.00 28.24
CA ALA A 227 -16.46 2.95 29.50
C ALA A 227 -15.25 2.01 29.36
N PRO A 228 -14.04 2.44 29.76
CA PRO A 228 -12.89 1.55 29.79
C PRO A 228 -13.16 0.29 30.62
N PRO A 229 -12.64 -0.89 30.22
CA PRO A 229 -12.85 -2.11 30.97
C PRO A 229 -12.33 -2.00 32.41
N ALA A 230 -13.17 -2.36 33.39
CA ALA A 230 -12.85 -2.23 34.82
C ALA A 230 -11.68 -3.11 35.30
N HIS A 231 -11.25 -4.07 34.47
CA HIS A 231 -10.11 -4.96 34.75
C HIS A 231 -8.75 -4.38 34.30
N LEU A 232 -8.72 -3.13 33.85
CA LEU A 232 -7.48 -2.45 33.43
C LEU A 232 -7.09 -1.35 34.42
N ASP A 233 -5.79 -1.27 34.74
CA ASP A 233 -5.26 -0.19 35.57
C ASP A 233 -5.15 1.12 34.77
N ARG A 234 -4.72 2.21 35.42
CA ARG A 234 -4.59 3.52 34.75
C ARG A 234 -3.60 3.52 33.57
N PHE A 235 -2.71 2.53 33.50
CA PHE A 235 -1.77 2.32 32.41
C PHE A 235 -2.26 1.29 31.39
N GLY A 236 -3.44 0.68 31.57
CA GLY A 236 -3.95 -0.36 30.67
C GLY A 236 -3.37 -1.75 30.92
N GLY A 237 -2.81 -2.00 32.11
CA GLY A 237 -2.35 -3.32 32.55
C GLY A 237 -3.43 -4.11 33.29
N TRP A 238 -3.24 -5.42 33.40
CA TRP A 238 -4.27 -6.38 33.84
C TRP A 238 -4.43 -6.37 35.37
N LEU A 239 -5.49 -5.72 35.89
CA LEU A 239 -5.77 -5.58 37.33
C LEU A 239 -6.07 -6.92 38.01
N ASP A 240 -6.80 -7.80 37.33
CA ASP A 240 -7.20 -9.12 37.84
C ASP A 240 -6.05 -10.14 37.78
N GLY A 241 -4.93 -9.75 37.15
CA GLY A 241 -3.74 -10.57 37.02
C GLY A 241 -2.81 -10.50 38.25
N PRO A 242 -1.70 -11.24 38.19
CA PRO A 242 -0.61 -11.18 39.16
C PRO A 242 -0.10 -9.75 39.38
N ARG A 243 0.27 -9.45 40.62
CA ARG A 243 0.96 -8.21 40.99
C ARG A 243 2.44 -8.49 41.22
N LEU A 244 3.27 -7.70 40.56
CA LEU A 244 4.72 -7.70 40.67
C LEU A 244 5.19 -6.38 41.29
N ASP A 245 6.49 -6.23 41.51
CA ASP A 245 7.04 -5.01 42.11
C ASP A 245 6.73 -3.76 41.28
N ALA A 246 6.09 -2.79 41.92
CA ALA A 246 5.74 -1.48 41.39
C ALA A 246 6.93 -0.51 41.57
N THR A 247 7.67 -0.29 40.48
CA THR A 247 8.90 0.55 40.50
C THR A 247 8.64 2.00 40.14
N GLY A 248 7.38 2.35 39.80
CA GLY A 248 7.03 3.67 39.28
C GLY A 248 7.36 3.88 37.80
N PHE A 249 7.90 2.88 37.11
CA PHE A 249 8.19 2.91 35.66
C PHE A 249 7.88 1.56 35.01
N PHE A 250 7.65 1.56 33.70
CA PHE A 250 7.56 0.32 32.94
C PHE A 250 8.87 -0.46 32.97
N ARG A 251 8.75 -1.79 33.00
CA ARG A 251 9.89 -2.72 32.97
C ARG A 251 9.50 -4.04 32.33
N ALA A 252 10.48 -4.85 31.95
CA ALA A 252 10.23 -6.22 31.48
C ALA A 252 10.51 -7.22 32.62
N GLU A 253 9.63 -8.21 32.77
CA GLU A 253 9.83 -9.33 33.70
C GLU A 253 9.30 -10.62 33.08
N LYS A 254 9.98 -11.74 33.38
CA LYS A 254 9.48 -13.06 33.02
C LYS A 254 8.62 -13.60 34.17
N HIS A 255 7.33 -13.77 33.93
CA HIS A 255 6.36 -14.34 34.87
C HIS A 255 5.78 -15.63 34.29
N ASP A 256 5.84 -16.73 35.06
CA ASP A 256 5.39 -18.07 34.65
C ASP A 256 5.90 -18.50 33.27
N GLY A 257 7.20 -18.29 33.03
CA GLY A 257 7.86 -18.71 31.81
C GLY A 257 7.62 -17.80 30.60
N LYS A 258 6.80 -16.74 30.71
CA LYS A 258 6.46 -15.81 29.63
C LYS A 258 6.99 -14.41 29.91
N TRP A 259 7.45 -13.73 28.86
CA TRP A 259 7.86 -12.33 28.97
C TRP A 259 6.63 -11.42 29.02
N TRP A 260 6.63 -10.52 29.99
CA TRP A 260 5.64 -9.48 30.16
C TRP A 260 6.34 -8.13 30.29
N LEU A 261 5.65 -7.07 29.86
CA LEU A 261 5.91 -5.76 30.44
C LEU A 261 5.16 -5.67 31.77
N VAL A 262 5.65 -4.83 32.66
CA VAL A 262 5.04 -4.57 33.97
C VAL A 262 4.78 -3.07 34.05
N THR A 263 3.56 -2.67 34.42
CA THR A 263 3.21 -1.25 34.57
C THR A 263 3.95 -0.61 35.76
N PRO A 264 4.01 0.73 35.84
CA PRO A 264 4.49 1.42 37.03
C PRO A 264 3.82 0.99 38.34
N ASP A 265 2.56 0.54 38.28
CA ASP A 265 1.76 0.09 39.43
C ASP A 265 1.83 -1.45 39.62
N GLY A 266 2.70 -2.15 38.90
CA GLY A 266 3.02 -3.56 39.12
C GLY A 266 2.07 -4.58 38.47
N THR A 267 1.18 -4.19 37.54
CA THR A 267 0.35 -5.15 36.80
C THR A 267 1.07 -5.68 35.56
N LEU A 268 0.68 -6.88 35.11
CA LEU A 268 1.14 -7.39 33.82
C LEU A 268 0.58 -6.54 32.68
N PHE A 269 1.42 -6.23 31.69
CA PHE A 269 1.11 -5.35 30.58
C PHE A 269 1.49 -5.98 29.25
N PHE A 270 0.64 -5.78 28.25
CA PHE A 270 0.92 -6.07 26.86
C PHE A 270 0.66 -4.79 26.06
N SER A 271 1.68 -4.28 25.38
CA SER A 271 1.58 -3.02 24.64
C SER A 271 0.88 -3.25 23.30
N VAL A 272 -0.24 -2.58 23.08
CA VAL A 272 -0.96 -2.59 21.81
C VAL A 272 -1.33 -1.17 21.44
N GLY A 273 -0.87 -0.73 20.28
CA GLY A 273 -1.08 0.63 19.80
C GLY A 273 -0.77 0.77 18.32
N PRO A 274 -1.46 1.66 17.59
CA PRO A 274 -1.10 2.01 16.22
C PRO A 274 0.10 2.97 16.21
N ASP A 275 0.95 2.81 15.20
CA ASP A 275 2.02 3.76 14.88
C ASP A 275 1.48 4.96 14.09
N SER A 276 2.27 6.04 14.04
CA SER A 276 2.05 7.20 13.18
C SER A 276 0.72 7.92 13.42
N LEU A 277 0.29 8.07 14.68
CA LEU A 277 -0.82 8.94 15.04
C LEU A 277 -0.42 10.40 14.86
N THR A 278 -0.62 10.91 13.64
CA THR A 278 -0.28 12.26 13.25
C THR A 278 -1.38 12.88 12.40
N MET A 279 -1.39 14.21 12.28
CA MET A 279 -2.23 14.92 11.33
C MET A 279 -1.55 15.10 9.96
N GLY A 280 -0.32 14.58 9.79
CA GLY A 280 0.57 14.91 8.67
C GLY A 280 0.73 13.75 7.71
N ASN A 281 0.12 13.83 6.53
CA ASN A 281 0.40 12.89 5.45
C ASN A 281 0.47 13.62 4.10
N HIS A 282 1.69 13.95 3.68
CA HIS A 282 1.94 14.80 2.52
C HIS A 282 2.14 13.97 1.26
N THR A 283 1.59 14.45 0.15
CA THR A 283 1.87 13.92 -1.20
C THR A 283 2.36 15.04 -2.11
N PHE A 284 3.45 14.83 -2.85
CA PHE A 284 3.98 15.85 -3.76
C PHE A 284 2.97 16.20 -4.86
N ILE A 285 2.76 17.48 -5.12
CA ILE A 285 1.93 17.93 -6.24
C ILE A 285 2.76 18.44 -7.41
N THR A 286 4.01 18.84 -7.17
CA THR A 286 4.92 19.33 -8.21
C THR A 286 5.09 18.32 -9.34
N GLY A 287 4.74 18.72 -10.57
CA GLY A 287 4.78 17.87 -11.76
C GLY A 287 3.65 16.84 -11.85
N ARG A 288 2.71 16.87 -10.90
CA ARG A 288 1.57 15.95 -10.79
C ARG A 288 0.25 16.70 -10.60
N GLU A 289 0.22 18.01 -10.78
CA GLU A 289 -0.92 18.88 -10.46
C GLU A 289 -2.19 18.42 -11.18
N HIS A 290 -2.07 17.99 -12.44
CA HIS A 290 -3.17 17.45 -13.25
C HIS A 290 -3.86 16.22 -12.63
N MET A 291 -3.18 15.49 -11.74
CA MET A 291 -3.74 14.29 -11.09
C MET A 291 -4.79 14.60 -10.02
N PHE A 292 -4.89 15.86 -9.60
CA PHE A 292 -5.79 16.30 -8.55
C PHE A 292 -6.92 17.12 -9.18
N SER A 293 -8.18 16.73 -8.94
CA SER A 293 -9.32 17.51 -9.42
C SER A 293 -9.44 18.86 -8.71
N TRP A 294 -8.84 18.97 -7.52
CA TRP A 294 -8.85 20.16 -6.70
C TRP A 294 -7.56 20.28 -5.88
N LEU A 295 -7.07 21.51 -5.76
CA LEU A 295 -6.01 21.93 -4.84
C LEU A 295 -6.40 23.30 -4.25
N PRO A 296 -6.03 23.60 -2.99
CA PRO A 296 -6.34 24.90 -2.37
C PRO A 296 -5.79 26.07 -3.19
N ALA A 297 -6.64 27.07 -3.43
CA ALA A 297 -6.25 28.33 -4.05
C ALA A 297 -5.29 29.13 -3.13
N GLN A 298 -4.66 30.19 -3.64
CA GLN A 298 -3.69 30.97 -2.86
C GLN A 298 -4.32 31.74 -1.69
N ASP A 299 -5.59 32.14 -1.84
CA ASP A 299 -6.40 32.86 -0.86
C ASP A 299 -7.28 31.95 0.01
N ASP A 300 -7.26 30.63 -0.24
CA ASP A 300 -7.94 29.63 0.57
C ASP A 300 -7.18 29.40 1.90
N PRO A 301 -7.82 29.50 3.09
CA PRO A 301 -7.17 29.15 4.36
C PRO A 301 -6.52 27.75 4.38
N LEU A 302 -7.10 26.79 3.64
CA LEU A 302 -6.57 25.43 3.51
C LEU A 302 -5.22 25.38 2.76
N ARG A 303 -4.80 26.48 2.13
CA ARG A 303 -3.47 26.63 1.53
C ARG A 303 -2.34 26.40 2.52
N ALA A 304 -2.59 26.56 3.83
CA ALA A 304 -1.66 26.23 4.91
C ALA A 304 -1.22 24.75 4.92
N TYR A 305 -2.03 23.85 4.33
CA TYR A 305 -1.73 22.42 4.17
C TYR A 305 -0.96 22.07 2.90
N VAL A 306 -0.59 23.08 2.09
CA VAL A 306 0.29 22.90 0.93
C VAL A 306 1.65 23.52 1.26
N GLN A 307 2.68 22.69 1.40
CA GLN A 307 3.99 23.12 1.90
C GLN A 307 5.09 22.67 0.95
N ARG A 308 6.20 23.43 0.93
CA ARG A 308 7.41 22.96 0.24
C ARG A 308 8.10 21.93 1.14
N ILE A 309 8.18 20.69 0.67
CA ILE A 309 8.85 19.59 1.35
C ILE A 309 10.18 19.31 0.63
N THR A 310 11.22 19.00 1.39
CA THR A 310 12.56 18.65 0.90
C THR A 310 13.04 17.35 1.57
N GLY A 311 14.05 16.71 0.98
CA GLY A 311 14.72 15.56 1.60
C GLY A 311 13.97 14.24 1.46
N ALA A 312 13.10 14.09 0.45
CA ALA A 312 12.46 12.81 0.18
C ALA A 312 13.50 11.73 -0.15
N VAL A 313 13.46 10.62 0.58
CA VAL A 313 14.48 9.57 0.52
C VAL A 313 14.30 8.65 -0.69
N GLU A 314 13.06 8.54 -1.17
CA GLU A 314 12.68 7.70 -2.31
C GLU A 314 11.93 8.50 -3.37
N GLY A 315 11.88 7.94 -4.57
CA GLY A 315 11.17 8.52 -5.69
C GLY A 315 11.96 9.57 -6.48
N PRO A 316 11.37 10.08 -7.57
CA PRO A 316 12.01 10.98 -8.52
C PRO A 316 11.89 12.44 -8.08
N ILE A 317 10.88 12.76 -7.27
CA ILE A 317 10.67 14.10 -6.70
C ILE A 317 11.35 14.13 -5.33
N ARG A 318 12.47 14.85 -5.24
CA ARG A 318 13.27 15.00 -4.00
C ARG A 318 12.89 16.22 -3.18
N GLU A 319 12.35 17.22 -3.85
CA GLU A 319 11.81 18.43 -3.26
C GLU A 319 10.69 19.00 -4.16
N GLY A 320 9.74 19.71 -3.54
CA GLY A 320 8.61 20.30 -4.25
C GLY A 320 7.48 20.71 -3.33
N LEU A 321 6.41 21.24 -3.91
CA LEU A 321 5.15 21.44 -3.19
C LEU A 321 4.50 20.08 -2.92
N ALA A 322 3.96 19.92 -1.73
CA ALA A 322 3.19 18.76 -1.32
C ALA A 322 1.94 19.20 -0.55
N VAL A 323 0.85 18.44 -0.68
CA VAL A 323 -0.43 18.71 -0.03
C VAL A 323 -0.74 17.65 1.03
N ASN A 324 -1.32 18.06 2.15
CA ASN A 324 -1.77 17.19 3.24
C ASN A 324 -3.30 17.13 3.28
N PHE A 325 -3.91 16.31 2.43
CA PHE A 325 -5.37 16.11 2.43
C PHE A 325 -5.91 15.55 3.76
N HIS A 326 -5.11 14.75 4.47
CA HIS A 326 -5.49 14.25 5.79
C HIS A 326 -5.69 15.39 6.79
N GLY A 327 -4.72 16.32 6.86
CA GLY A 327 -4.82 17.54 7.67
C GLY A 327 -5.99 18.43 7.27
N ILE A 328 -6.21 18.62 5.95
CA ILE A 328 -7.38 19.36 5.43
C ILE A 328 -8.68 18.73 5.93
N ASN A 329 -8.82 17.40 5.85
CA ASN A 329 -10.03 16.72 6.28
C ASN A 329 -10.21 16.75 7.81
N ILE A 330 -9.12 16.79 8.58
CA ILE A 330 -9.19 17.01 10.03
C ILE A 330 -9.70 18.42 10.33
N GLU A 331 -9.20 19.45 9.64
CA GLU A 331 -9.71 20.81 9.81
C GLU A 331 -11.18 20.93 9.37
N ARG A 332 -11.56 20.31 8.25
CA ARG A 332 -12.96 20.21 7.82
C ARG A 332 -13.86 19.58 8.88
N LYS A 333 -13.38 18.52 9.56
CA LYS A 333 -14.14 17.80 10.60
C LYS A 333 -14.22 18.57 11.92
N TYR A 334 -13.15 19.22 12.35
CA TYR A 334 -13.01 19.76 13.72
C TYR A 334 -12.96 21.29 13.80
N GLY A 335 -12.92 21.98 12.66
CA GLY A 335 -12.73 23.43 12.56
C GLY A 335 -11.27 23.85 12.65
N ALA A 336 -11.04 25.16 12.70
CA ALA A 336 -9.71 25.74 12.84
C ALA A 336 -9.04 25.31 14.16
N GLN A 337 -7.71 25.18 14.15
CA GLN A 337 -6.91 24.68 15.29
C GLN A 337 -7.41 23.32 15.83
N PRO A 338 -7.53 22.29 14.97
CA PRO A 338 -8.28 21.08 15.28
C PRO A 338 -7.60 20.12 16.28
N PHE A 339 -6.36 20.42 16.70
CA PHE A 339 -5.50 19.43 17.38
C PHE A 339 -6.12 18.85 18.66
N GLU A 340 -6.64 19.69 19.56
CA GLU A 340 -7.17 19.19 20.85
C GLU A 340 -8.43 18.35 20.66
N ALA A 341 -9.33 18.75 19.75
CA ALA A 341 -10.53 17.97 19.43
C ALA A 341 -10.18 16.64 18.74
N TRP A 342 -9.21 16.66 17.82
CA TRP A 342 -8.67 15.48 17.16
C TRP A 342 -8.00 14.53 18.16
N ALA A 343 -7.16 15.05 19.05
CA ALA A 343 -6.45 14.28 20.07
C ALA A 343 -7.43 13.63 21.05
N GLY A 344 -8.41 14.38 21.57
CA GLY A 344 -9.44 13.85 22.46
C GLY A 344 -10.21 12.69 21.83
N THR A 345 -10.63 12.84 20.57
CA THR A 345 -11.32 11.78 19.82
C THR A 345 -10.41 10.56 19.64
N TRP A 346 -9.12 10.74 19.37
CA TRP A 346 -8.18 9.62 19.28
C TRP A 346 -8.02 8.87 20.60
N PHE A 347 -7.92 9.55 21.74
CA PHE A 347 -7.86 8.87 23.04
C PHE A 347 -9.11 8.05 23.32
N GLN A 348 -10.29 8.56 22.97
CA GLN A 348 -11.54 7.81 23.06
C GLN A 348 -11.50 6.56 22.16
N ARG A 349 -11.11 6.70 20.88
CA ARG A 349 -10.98 5.58 19.94
C ARG A 349 -10.03 4.51 20.42
N LEU A 350 -8.83 4.90 20.87
CA LEU A 350 -7.82 3.96 21.32
C LEU A 350 -8.37 3.12 22.47
N ARG A 351 -8.99 3.74 23.47
CA ARG A 351 -9.62 3.02 24.58
C ARG A 351 -10.78 2.14 24.11
N ALA A 352 -11.66 2.66 23.26
CA ALA A 352 -12.82 1.94 22.73
C ALA A 352 -12.43 0.69 21.92
N TRP A 353 -11.33 0.77 21.19
CA TRP A 353 -10.82 -0.32 20.36
C TRP A 353 -9.90 -1.30 21.13
N GLY A 354 -9.69 -1.06 22.43
CA GLY A 354 -8.84 -1.91 23.29
C GLY A 354 -7.34 -1.63 23.17
N PHE A 355 -6.93 -0.54 22.52
CA PHE A 355 -5.55 -0.07 22.54
C PHE A 355 -5.21 0.60 23.86
N ASN A 356 -3.97 0.40 24.31
CA ASN A 356 -3.45 0.95 25.56
C ASN A 356 -2.13 1.70 25.38
N THR A 357 -1.62 1.82 24.15
CA THR A 357 -0.35 2.49 23.87
C THR A 357 -0.47 3.41 22.66
N ILE A 358 0.15 4.58 22.71
CA ILE A 358 0.45 5.40 21.53
C ILE A 358 1.73 4.83 20.89
N GLY A 359 1.61 4.28 19.68
CA GLY A 359 2.70 3.63 18.97
C GLY A 359 3.75 4.60 18.42
N ASN A 360 4.75 4.03 17.78
CA ASN A 360 5.94 4.71 17.29
C ASN A 360 5.60 5.78 16.23
N TRP A 361 6.47 6.79 16.07
CA TRP A 361 6.28 7.91 15.10
C TRP A 361 4.99 8.72 15.26
N SER A 362 4.31 8.63 16.40
CA SER A 362 3.15 9.46 16.71
C SER A 362 3.54 10.90 17.08
N ASP A 363 2.60 11.84 16.93
CA ASP A 363 2.82 13.25 17.26
C ASP A 363 3.13 13.41 18.75
N ALA A 364 4.28 14.00 19.08
CA ALA A 364 4.75 14.14 20.46
C ALA A 364 3.82 14.97 21.35
N ARG A 365 2.93 15.78 20.77
CA ARG A 365 1.89 16.52 21.51
C ARG A 365 0.83 15.61 22.15
N LEU A 366 0.74 14.33 21.72
CA LEU A 366 -0.11 13.31 22.32
C LEU A 366 0.51 12.71 23.59
N PHE A 367 1.81 12.87 23.82
CA PHE A 367 2.46 12.30 24.99
C PHE A 367 2.07 13.04 26.27
N ARG A 368 2.26 12.38 27.42
CA ARG A 368 1.93 12.93 28.75
C ARG A 368 0.43 13.21 28.98
N ARG A 369 -0.44 12.40 28.35
CA ARG A 369 -1.91 12.53 28.41
C ARG A 369 -2.60 11.24 28.90
N GLU A 370 -2.05 10.64 29.95
CA GLU A 370 -2.65 9.49 30.66
C GLU A 370 -2.90 8.25 29.79
N MET A 371 -2.02 8.03 28.81
CA MET A 371 -1.94 6.81 28.04
C MET A 371 -0.47 6.48 27.81
N PRO A 372 -0.05 5.21 27.98
CA PRO A 372 1.30 4.79 27.68
C PRO A 372 1.73 5.20 26.27
N TYR A 373 2.99 5.55 26.09
CA TYR A 373 3.53 5.95 24.79
C TYR A 373 4.99 5.54 24.64
N VAL A 374 5.42 5.38 23.39
CA VAL A 374 6.82 5.15 23.02
C VAL A 374 7.39 6.34 22.26
N ILE A 375 8.69 6.56 22.36
CA ILE A 375 9.38 7.62 21.64
C ILE A 375 10.22 7.04 20.49
N ALA A 376 10.04 7.63 19.31
CA ALA A 376 10.91 7.43 18.14
C ALA A 376 12.12 8.38 18.21
N GLY A 377 13.26 7.86 18.64
CA GLY A 377 14.55 8.55 18.61
C GLY A 377 15.29 8.31 17.31
N GLY A 378 15.93 9.34 16.76
CA GLY A 378 16.83 9.21 15.62
C GLY A 378 18.25 9.61 15.99
N ILE A 379 19.24 8.85 15.54
CA ILE A 379 20.65 9.21 15.74
C ILE A 379 21.09 10.17 14.62
N SER A 380 21.57 11.34 15.01
CA SER A 380 22.10 12.35 14.09
C SER A 380 23.44 12.90 14.58
N GLY A 381 24.20 13.53 13.69
CA GLY A 381 25.49 14.13 13.99
C GLY A 381 26.55 13.89 12.92
N THR A 382 27.79 14.24 13.25
CA THR A 382 28.94 14.25 12.32
C THR A 382 29.91 13.08 12.49
N HIS A 383 29.49 12.03 13.21
CA HIS A 383 30.27 10.79 13.32
C HIS A 383 30.31 10.09 11.96
N ASN A 384 31.35 9.29 11.76
CA ASN A 384 31.55 8.52 10.53
C ASN A 384 30.39 7.56 10.30
N ARG A 385 30.17 7.23 9.03
CA ARG A 385 29.21 6.22 8.61
C ARG A 385 29.90 5.23 7.69
N LEU A 386 29.52 3.96 7.79
CA LEU A 386 30.02 2.88 6.96
C LEU A 386 29.04 2.65 5.81
N THR A 387 29.52 2.71 4.57
CA THR A 387 28.69 2.43 3.40
C THR A 387 28.47 0.93 3.26
N THR A 388 27.22 0.51 3.13
CA THR A 388 26.83 -0.87 2.82
C THR A 388 26.60 -1.01 1.31
N ASN A 389 26.70 -2.25 0.81
CA ASN A 389 26.36 -2.58 -0.58
C ASN A 389 24.85 -2.78 -0.80
N VAL A 390 24.00 -2.38 0.16
CA VAL A 390 22.56 -2.51 0.10
C VAL A 390 21.96 -1.16 -0.34
N PRO A 391 21.27 -1.11 -1.50
CA PRO A 391 20.58 0.10 -1.95
C PRO A 391 19.26 0.28 -1.17
N SER A 392 19.35 0.80 0.05
CA SER A 392 18.19 1.24 0.84
C SER A 392 18.37 2.68 1.33
N ALA A 393 17.27 3.32 1.72
CA ALA A 393 17.30 4.46 2.63
C ALA A 393 18.21 4.13 3.83
N GLY A 394 19.20 4.97 4.14
CA GLY A 394 20.16 4.68 5.21
C GLY A 394 21.29 3.72 4.82
N SER A 395 21.64 3.64 3.53
CA SER A 395 22.77 2.84 3.01
C SER A 395 24.12 3.05 3.72
N ALA A 396 24.24 4.11 4.52
CA ALA A 396 25.35 4.34 5.43
C ALA A 396 24.94 4.12 6.90
N ILE A 397 25.44 3.04 7.50
CA ILE A 397 25.22 2.72 8.92
C ILE A 397 26.14 3.56 9.81
N HIS A 398 25.71 3.83 11.03
CA HIS A 398 26.51 4.54 12.02
C HIS A 398 27.82 3.77 12.31
N ASP A 399 28.97 4.44 12.34
CA ASP A 399 30.22 3.85 12.88
C ASP A 399 30.24 4.02 14.41
N PRO A 400 30.00 2.95 15.20
CA PRO A 400 29.94 3.06 16.65
C PRO A 400 31.32 3.25 17.29
N PHE A 401 32.41 3.05 16.54
CA PHE A 401 33.78 3.19 17.02
C PHE A 401 34.36 4.59 16.79
N ASP A 402 33.67 5.44 16.03
CA ASP A 402 34.04 6.85 15.94
C ASP A 402 33.93 7.50 17.34
N PRO A 403 34.99 8.15 17.86
CA PRO A 403 34.95 8.78 19.17
C PRO A 403 33.85 9.85 19.33
N ARG A 404 33.31 10.38 18.22
CA ARG A 404 32.20 11.34 18.21
C ARG A 404 30.83 10.67 18.36
N PHE A 405 30.71 9.37 18.11
CA PHE A 405 29.42 8.66 18.06
C PHE A 405 28.63 8.82 19.36
N ALA A 406 29.21 8.49 20.50
CA ALA A 406 28.53 8.57 21.79
C ALA A 406 28.04 9.99 22.13
N VAL A 407 28.82 11.02 21.79
CA VAL A 407 28.43 12.42 22.00
C VAL A 407 27.27 12.81 21.08
N ASN A 408 27.32 12.37 19.82
CA ASN A 408 26.27 12.63 18.84
C ASN A 408 24.95 11.94 19.21
N VAL A 409 24.98 10.66 19.62
CA VAL A 409 23.80 9.94 20.15
C VAL A 409 23.20 10.68 21.34
N ARG A 410 24.04 11.08 22.31
CA ARG A 410 23.56 11.82 23.49
C ARG A 410 22.90 13.14 23.09
N ASN A 411 23.49 13.86 22.14
CA ASN A 411 22.97 15.16 21.71
C ASN A 411 21.69 15.02 20.88
N SER A 412 21.60 14.02 20.00
CA SER A 412 20.42 13.81 19.14
C SER A 412 19.18 13.38 19.93
N LEU A 413 19.37 12.66 21.03
CA LEU A 413 18.26 12.18 21.87
C LEU A 413 17.92 13.10 23.06
N ARG A 414 18.76 14.11 23.36
CA ARG A 414 18.66 14.90 24.61
C ARG A 414 17.30 15.59 24.78
N SER A 415 16.80 16.26 23.75
CA SER A 415 15.55 17.04 23.85
C SER A 415 14.35 16.14 24.08
N GLN A 416 14.29 15.03 23.34
CA GLN A 416 13.26 14.03 23.51
C GLN A 416 13.34 13.44 24.93
N ALA A 417 14.55 13.07 25.38
CA ALA A 417 14.75 12.46 26.69
C ALA A 417 14.30 13.39 27.82
N ALA A 418 14.58 14.69 27.70
CA ALA A 418 14.10 15.70 28.63
C ALA A 418 12.57 15.83 28.62
N ALA A 419 11.91 15.68 27.46
CA ALA A 419 10.46 15.80 27.34
C ALA A 419 9.70 14.66 28.07
N ALA A 420 10.27 13.45 28.12
CA ALA A 420 9.68 12.28 28.78
C ALA A 420 10.27 11.94 30.15
N ALA A 421 11.30 12.68 30.59
CA ALA A 421 11.94 12.42 31.88
C ALA A 421 10.93 12.45 33.03
N GLY A 422 10.91 11.37 33.82
CA GLY A 422 10.05 11.24 34.99
C GLY A 422 8.57 11.00 34.68
N ASP A 423 8.17 10.84 33.41
CA ASP A 423 6.80 10.49 33.08
C ASP A 423 6.58 8.97 33.19
N PRO A 424 5.71 8.50 34.11
CA PRO A 424 5.45 7.07 34.27
C PRO A 424 4.71 6.45 33.07
N TYR A 425 4.10 7.25 32.20
CA TYR A 425 3.45 6.78 30.98
C TYR A 425 4.44 6.58 29.81
N CYS A 426 5.69 7.03 29.93
CA CYS A 426 6.71 6.72 28.95
C CYS A 426 7.08 5.23 29.05
N LEU A 427 6.58 4.43 28.12
CA LEU A 427 6.86 2.99 28.05
C LEU A 427 8.33 2.73 27.74
N GLY A 428 8.90 3.50 26.81
CA GLY A 428 10.25 3.29 26.35
C GLY A 428 10.58 4.01 25.05
N TRP A 429 11.68 3.57 24.46
CA TRP A 429 12.36 4.23 23.35
C TRP A 429 12.65 3.23 22.24
N PHE A 430 12.29 3.59 21.01
CA PHE A 430 12.84 3.00 19.81
C PHE A 430 13.86 3.97 19.24
N VAL A 431 15.07 3.49 18.93
CA VAL A 431 16.13 4.31 18.35
C VAL A 431 16.45 3.78 16.96
N ASP A 432 16.31 4.64 15.96
CA ASP A 432 16.35 4.34 14.53
C ASP A 432 15.24 3.36 14.08
N ASN A 433 15.28 2.92 12.81
CA ASN A 433 14.38 1.92 12.23
C ASN A 433 14.90 1.35 10.91
#